data_AF-A0A1Y4R3K9-F1
#
_entry.id   AF-A0A1Y4R3K9-F1
#
_cell.length_a   1.000
_cell.length_b   1.000
_cell.length_c   1.000
_cell.angle_alpha   90.00
_cell.angle_beta   90.00
_cell.angle_gamma   90.00
#
_symmetry.space_group_name_H-M   'P 1'
#
loop_
_entity.id
_entity.type
_entity.pdbx_description
1 polymer ?
#
loop_
_entity_poly.entity_id
_entity_poly.type
_entity_poly.pdbx_seq_one_letter_code
_entity_poly.pdbx_strand_id
1 'polypeptide(L)'
;MPSKKPQFVIRTDQEILDKIAYIAKENERNTTQEIVYLIKKRIRTYEKEHGEIILPEKTTRKEAINNEINLLKDPKTPALTKLKESFKNGFDAGMADK
;
A
#
# COMPACT_ATOMS: atom_id res chain seq x y z
N MET A 1 -0.04 1.21 -21.29
CA MET A 1 0.73 0.41 -20.30
C MET A 1 -0.18 0.14 -19.11
N PRO A 2 -0.33 -1.10 -18.62
CA PRO A 2 -1.17 -1.37 -17.45
C PRO A 2 -0.64 -0.59 -16.24
N SER A 3 -1.56 0.04 -15.51
CA SER A 3 -1.24 0.77 -14.28
C SER A 3 -0.71 -0.20 -13.23
N LYS A 4 0.44 0.09 -12.63
CA LYS A 4 1.01 -0.69 -11.51
C LYS A 4 0.32 -0.43 -10.16
N LYS A 5 -0.78 0.33 -10.16
CA LYS A 5 -1.53 0.66 -8.94
C LYS A 5 -2.31 -0.56 -8.46
N PRO A 6 -2.48 -0.74 -7.13
CA PRO A 6 -3.32 -1.80 -6.59
C PRO A 6 -4.74 -1.66 -7.14
N GLN A 7 -5.35 -2.79 -7.49
CA GLN A 7 -6.72 -2.85 -7.98
C GLN A 7 -7.63 -3.17 -6.80
N PHE A 8 -8.76 -2.48 -6.70
CA PHE A 8 -9.79 -2.76 -5.71
C PHE A 8 -11.15 -2.80 -6.40
N VAL A 9 -11.98 -3.78 -6.05
CA VAL A 9 -13.32 -3.96 -6.62
C VAL A 9 -14.34 -3.59 -5.56
N ILE A 10 -15.22 -2.65 -5.88
CA ILE A 10 -16.33 -2.24 -5.02
C ILE A 10 -17.56 -3.04 -5.43
N ARG A 11 -18.27 -3.61 -4.45
CA ARG A 11 -19.60 -4.20 -4.65
C ARG A 11 -20.60 -3.37 -3.87
N THR A 12 -21.55 -2.78 -4.58
CA THR A 12 -22.60 -1.92 -4.02
C THR A 12 -23.80 -1.91 -4.96
N ASP A 13 -24.88 -1.26 -4.55
CA ASP A 13 -26.10 -1.17 -5.34
C ASP A 13 -25.88 -0.29 -6.59
N GLN A 14 -26.56 -0.64 -7.69
CA GLN A 14 -26.45 0.10 -8.94
C GLN A 14 -26.81 1.59 -8.76
N GLU A 15 -27.83 1.87 -7.96
CA GLU A 15 -28.28 3.24 -7.68
C GLU A 15 -27.16 4.11 -7.07
N ILE A 16 -26.30 3.52 -6.24
CA ILE A 16 -25.16 4.23 -5.63
C ILE A 16 -24.10 4.55 -6.68
N LEU A 17 -23.81 3.60 -7.58
CA LEU A 17 -22.86 3.82 -8.67
C LEU A 17 -23.33 4.91 -9.62
N ASP A 18 -24.63 4.93 -9.95
CA ASP A 18 -25.23 5.92 -10.83
C ASP A 18 -25.17 7.33 -10.21
N LYS A 19 -25.46 7.45 -8.91
CA LYS A 19 -25.32 8.72 -8.17
C LYS A 19 -23.88 9.23 -8.15
N ILE A 20 -22.91 8.35 -7.94
CA ILE A 20 -21.49 8.74 -7.97
C ILE A 20 -21.06 9.16 -9.37
N ALA A 21 -21.53 8.47 -10.42
CA ALA A 21 -21.23 8.84 -11.80
C ALA A 21 -21.82 10.22 -12.16
N TYR A 22 -23.01 10.53 -11.66
CA TYR A 22 -23.62 11.85 -11.81
C TYR A 22 -22.76 12.95 -11.16
N ILE A 23 -22.38 12.78 -9.88
CA ILE A 23 -21.53 13.74 -9.15
C ILE A 23 -20.15 13.90 -9.83
N ALA A 24 -19.57 12.79 -10.29
CA ALA A 24 -18.29 12.83 -10.99
C ALA A 24 -18.36 13.69 -12.26
N LYS A 25 -19.47 13.61 -13.01
CA LYS A 25 -19.70 14.43 -14.20
C LYS A 25 -19.80 15.91 -13.87
N GLU A 26 -20.49 16.28 -12.78
CA GLU A 26 -20.57 17.68 -12.31
C GLU A 26 -19.19 18.22 -11.92
N ASN A 27 -18.32 17.36 -11.38
CA ASN A 27 -16.95 17.71 -11.00
C ASN A 27 -15.93 17.61 -12.15
N GLU A 28 -16.37 17.36 -13.39
CA GLU A 28 -15.50 17.11 -14.57
C GLU A 28 -14.48 15.98 -14.36
N ARG A 29 -14.86 14.93 -13.62
CA ARG A 29 -14.03 13.76 -13.30
C ARG A 29 -14.65 12.48 -13.81
N ASN A 30 -13.83 11.44 -13.94
CA ASN A 30 -14.37 10.09 -14.08
C ASN A 30 -14.78 9.51 -12.72
N THR A 31 -15.69 8.52 -12.74
CA THR A 31 -16.24 7.89 -11.54
C THR A 31 -15.13 7.35 -10.61
N THR A 32 -14.11 6.71 -11.18
CA THR A 32 -12.98 6.17 -10.42
C THR A 32 -12.17 7.26 -9.70
N GLN A 33 -11.91 8.39 -10.35
CA GLN A 33 -11.21 9.54 -9.80
C GLN A 33 -12.02 10.17 -8.66
N GLU A 34 -13.33 10.29 -8.83
CA GLU A 34 -14.23 10.82 -7.79
C GLU A 34 -14.24 9.90 -6.57
N ILE A 35 -14.32 8.57 -6.75
CA ILE A 35 -14.22 7.61 -5.65
C ILE A 35 -12.87 7.74 -4.92
N VAL A 36 -11.76 7.82 -5.65
CA VAL A 36 -10.43 8.01 -5.04
C VAL A 36 -10.35 9.33 -4.27
N TYR A 37 -10.96 10.40 -4.80
CA TYR A 37 -11.04 11.69 -4.12
C TYR A 37 -11.84 11.59 -2.81
N LEU A 38 -13.01 10.95 -2.83
CA LEU A 38 -13.85 10.73 -1.66
C LEU A 38 -13.14 9.90 -0.58
N ILE A 39 -12.41 8.84 -0.97
CA ILE A 39 -11.60 8.04 -0.05
C ILE A 39 -10.54 8.91 0.63
N LYS A 40 -9.77 9.70 -0.14
CA LYS A 40 -8.76 10.62 0.42
C LYS A 40 -9.37 11.65 1.36
N LYS A 41 -10.52 12.20 0.98
CA LYS A 41 -11.25 13.16 1.81
C LYS A 41 -11.69 12.52 3.12
N ARG A 42 -12.24 11.31 3.08
CA ARG A 42 -12.66 10.56 4.28
C ARG A 42 -11.48 10.27 5.22
N ILE A 43 -10.33 9.86 4.69
CA ILE A 43 -9.10 9.63 5.48
C ILE A 43 -8.69 10.92 6.20
N ARG A 44 -8.57 12.04 5.47
CA ARG A 44 -8.19 13.33 6.06
C ARG A 44 -9.15 13.79 7.16
N THR A 45 -10.45 13.63 6.94
CA THR A 45 -11.47 13.97 7.95
C THR A 45 -11.32 13.08 9.18
N TYR A 46 -11.13 11.78 8.97
CA TYR A 46 -10.94 10.83 10.07
C TYR A 46 -9.67 11.13 10.87
N GLU A 47 -8.55 11.40 10.20
CA GLU A 47 -7.27 11.74 10.85
C GLU A 47 -7.36 13.04 11.63
N LYS A 48 -8.13 14.02 11.15
CA LYS A 48 -8.40 15.27 11.87
C LYS A 48 -9.19 15.04 13.16
N GLU A 49 -10.10 14.07 13.17
CA GLU A 49 -10.97 13.77 14.30
C GLU A 49 -10.34 12.81 15.32
N HIS A 50 -9.53 11.86 14.86
CA HIS A 50 -9.03 10.74 15.68
C HIS A 50 -7.50 10.70 15.84
N GLY A 51 -6.76 11.56 15.13
CA GLY A 51 -5.31 11.52 15.06
C GLY A 51 -4.79 10.72 13.85
N GLU A 52 -3.50 10.86 13.56
CA GLU A 52 -2.86 10.29 12.37
C GLU A 52 -2.85 8.75 12.38
N ILE A 53 -3.14 8.16 11.22
CA ILE A 53 -3.09 6.71 11.05
C ILE A 53 -1.63 6.31 10.77
N ILE A 54 -0.96 5.76 11.77
CA ILE A 54 0.40 5.21 11.62
C ILE A 54 0.28 3.76 11.17
N LEU A 55 0.55 3.51 9.89
CA LEU A 55 0.69 2.16 9.36
C LEU A 55 2.15 1.71 9.48
N PRO A 56 2.42 0.46 9.92
CA PRO A 56 3.78 -0.07 9.86
C PRO A 56 4.24 -0.10 8.40
N GLU A 57 5.49 0.29 8.14
CA GLU A 57 6.06 0.22 6.79
C GLU A 57 5.97 -1.23 6.29
N LYS A 58 5.23 -1.43 5.19
CA LYS A 58 5.34 -2.68 4.43
C LYS A 58 6.64 -2.62 3.67
N THR A 59 7.60 -3.47 4.04
CA THR A 59 8.88 -3.57 3.32
C THR A 59 8.59 -3.96 1.89
N THR A 60 9.00 -3.15 0.92
CA THR A 60 8.89 -3.56 -0.48
C THR A 60 9.83 -4.74 -0.71
N ARG A 61 9.47 -5.73 -1.55
CA ARG A 61 10.35 -6.87 -1.82
C ARG A 61 11.75 -6.46 -2.27
N LYS A 62 11.84 -5.37 -3.04
CA LYS A 62 13.13 -4.78 -3.47
C LYS A 62 13.97 -4.27 -2.29
N GLU A 63 13.35 -3.69 -1.28
CA GLU A 63 14.03 -3.19 -0.08
C GLU A 63 14.50 -4.36 0.78
N ALA A 64 13.69 -5.40 0.94
CA ALA A 64 14.07 -6.62 1.65
C ALA A 64 15.29 -7.31 1.00
N ILE A 65 15.32 -7.40 -0.34
CA ILE A 65 16.45 -7.97 -1.10
C ILE A 65 17.72 -7.12 -0.94
N ASN A 66 17.61 -5.79 -1.01
CA ASN A 66 18.76 -4.89 -0.83
C ASN A 66 19.33 -4.98 0.59
N ASN A 67 18.47 -5.09 1.59
CA ASN A 67 18.86 -5.28 2.98
C ASN A 67 19.60 -6.61 3.17
N GLU A 68 19.16 -7.69 2.51
CA GLU A 68 19.84 -8.97 2.52
C GLU A 68 21.21 -8.93 1.82
N ILE A 69 21.31 -8.26 0.66
CA ILE A 69 22.59 -8.07 -0.04
C ILE A 69 23.59 -7.31 0.83
N ASN A 70 23.15 -6.28 1.53
CA ASN A 70 24.01 -5.50 2.43
C ASN A 70 24.44 -6.34 3.65
N LEU A 71 23.52 -7.09 4.25
CA LEU A 71 23.79 -7.99 5.37
C LEU A 71 24.83 -9.08 5.03
N LEU A 72 24.76 -9.65 3.82
CA LEU A 72 25.69 -10.67 3.36
C LEU A 72 27.10 -10.10 3.09
N LYS A 73 27.18 -8.86 2.61
CA LYS A 73 28.44 -8.15 2.31
C LYS A 73 29.20 -7.73 3.57
N ASP A 74 28.53 -7.56 4.71
CA ASP A 74 29.17 -7.13 5.95
C ASP A 74 30.07 -8.22 6.55
N PRO A 75 31.39 -8.03 6.67
CA PRO A 75 32.30 -9.05 7.18
C PRO A 75 32.30 -9.16 8.72
N LYS A 76 31.73 -8.18 9.42
CA LYS A 76 31.80 -8.07 10.90
C LYS A 76 30.66 -8.77 11.64
N THR A 77 29.60 -9.16 10.95
CA THR A 77 28.41 -9.77 11.57
C THR A 77 28.59 -11.29 11.73
N PRO A 78 28.36 -11.85 12.94
CA PRO A 78 28.46 -13.29 13.18
C PRO A 78 27.48 -14.10 12.33
N ALA A 79 27.86 -15.32 11.95
CA ALA A 79 27.08 -16.17 11.04
C ALA A 79 25.66 -16.49 11.56
N LEU A 80 25.51 -16.68 12.87
CA LEU A 80 24.23 -17.03 13.50
C LEU A 80 23.24 -15.84 13.51
N THR A 81 23.75 -14.61 13.69
CA THR A 81 22.95 -13.38 13.58
C THR A 81 22.56 -13.10 12.13
N LYS A 82 23.48 -13.30 11.18
CA LYS A 82 23.17 -13.21 9.73
C LYS A 82 22.07 -14.16 9.32
N LEU A 83 22.13 -15.41 9.80
CA LEU A 83 21.13 -16.42 9.49
C LEU A 83 19.73 -15.99 9.99
N LYS A 84 19.63 -15.53 11.25
CA LYS A 84 18.37 -15.09 11.85
C LYS A 84 17.76 -13.89 11.11
N GLU A 85 18.58 -12.94 10.69
CA GLU A 85 18.14 -11.76 9.95
C GLU A 85 17.79 -12.08 8.48
N SER A 86 18.52 -12.97 7.81
CA SER A 86 18.16 -13.46 6.46
C SER A 86 16.83 -14.22 6.47
N PHE A 87 16.57 -15.06 7.48
CA PHE A 87 15.27 -15.73 7.63
C PHE A 87 14.11 -14.73 7.78
N LYS A 88 14.30 -13.66 8.55
CA LYS A 88 13.30 -12.60 8.70
C LYS A 88 13.11 -11.83 7.40
N ASN A 89 14.20 -11.41 6.76
CA ASN A 89 14.14 -10.66 5.49
C ASN A 89 13.53 -11.49 4.35
N GLY A 90 13.80 -12.80 4.29
CA GLY A 90 13.21 -13.71 3.32
C GLY A 90 11.71 -13.95 3.56
N PHE A 91 11.29 -14.04 4.83
CA PHE A 91 9.87 -14.08 5.19
C PHE A 91 9.15 -12.78 4.80
N ASP A 92 9.74 -11.63 5.13
CA ASP A 92 9.20 -10.30 4.81
C ASP A 92 9.14 -10.09 3.29
N ALA A 93 10.16 -10.52 2.52
CA ALA A 93 10.16 -10.49 1.05
C ALA A 93 9.06 -11.36 0.43
N GLY A 94 8.70 -12.48 1.07
CA GLY A 94 7.60 -13.35 0.65
C GLY A 94 6.22 -12.75 0.92
N MET A 95 6.09 -11.91 1.95
CA MET A 95 4.85 -11.22 2.32
C MET A 95 4.69 -9.85 1.65
N ALA A 96 5.78 -9.25 1.16
CA ALA A 96 5.81 -7.91 0.58
C ALA A 96 4.94 -7.72 -0.69
N ASP A 97 4.72 -8.79 -1.46
CA ASP A 97 3.98 -8.75 -2.73
C ASP A 97 2.60 -9.45 -2.66
N LYS A 98 2.13 -9.85 -1.46
CA LYS A 98 0.81 -10.44 -1.22
C LYS A 98 -0.18 -9.40 -0.67
#